data_AF-A0AB33JFA3-F1
#
_entry.id   AF-A0AB33JFA3-F1
#
_cell.length_a   1.000
_cell.length_b   1.000
_cell.length_c   1.000
_cell.angle_alpha   90.00
_cell.angle_beta   90.00
_cell.angle_gamma   90.00
#
_symmetry.space_group_name_H-M   'P 1'
#
loop_
_entity.id
_entity.type
_entity.pdbx_description
1 polymer ?
#
loop_
_entity_poly.entity_id
_entity_poly.type
_entity_poly.pdbx_seq_one_letter_code
_entity_poly.pdbx_strand_id
1 'polypeptide(L)'
;MKRVSCLILSADQSPILYFASLSGDSLLQHPTWNKDSVMMDVDWYHGFWVKPSWVFPFCNGRMIVGMDSVKPRYQHREAIQIVKKEISYLQSTLKMLNGQRDEYRYYLKVHGVKDEGYDVVAKHATITHSRIDTIQRVLQLLLKYESSPNLTIERHDKFYAAINSARKSIPVGCSVIKYGADGRIALMQTADKKTPTDIFAINLLPYSDMLGPGILSLSSRDSLPVPTVLGDYGTPVLTSSGNLVGVKLNKHSVAVKDIFK
;
A
#
# COMPACT_ATOMS: atom_id res chain seq x y z
N MET A 1 -11.32 -1.50 -2.19
CA MET A 1 -10.64 -0.24 -1.84
C MET A 1 -9.20 -0.33 -2.29
N LYS A 2 -8.73 0.63 -3.07
CA LYS A 2 -7.35 0.73 -3.53
C LYS A 2 -6.63 1.79 -2.69
N ARG A 3 -5.55 1.41 -2.01
CA ARG A 3 -4.62 2.34 -1.35
C ARG A 3 -3.43 2.53 -2.27
N VAL A 4 -3.10 3.79 -2.55
CA VAL A 4 -1.93 4.17 -3.33
C VAL A 4 -1.01 4.94 -2.40
N SER A 5 0.15 4.38 -2.13
CA SER A 5 1.08 4.88 -1.12
C SER A 5 2.41 5.28 -1.74
N CYS A 6 3.04 6.30 -1.20
CA CYS A 6 4.47 6.54 -1.38
C CYS A 6 5.10 6.98 -0.07
N LEU A 7 6.40 6.72 0.07
CA LEU A 7 7.21 7.17 1.19
C LEU A 7 8.12 8.30 0.71
N ILE A 8 8.24 9.32 1.55
CA ILE A 8 9.07 10.50 1.29
C ILE A 8 10.13 10.59 2.39
N LEU A 9 11.39 10.52 1.99
CA LEU A 9 12.53 10.84 2.84
C LEU A 9 12.76 12.35 2.79
N SER A 10 12.71 13.00 3.93
CA SER A 10 12.93 14.43 4.07
C SER A 10 14.03 14.71 5.09
N ALA A 11 14.86 15.71 4.83
CA ALA A 11 15.73 16.31 5.84
C ALA A 11 15.28 17.75 6.05
N ASP A 12 15.12 18.16 7.30
CA ASP A 12 14.72 19.52 7.67
C ASP A 12 13.44 19.96 6.90
N GLN A 13 12.47 19.04 6.78
CA GLN A 13 11.20 19.20 6.06
C GLN A 13 11.29 19.37 4.54
N SER A 14 12.49 19.29 3.97
CA SER A 14 12.69 19.31 2.51
C SER A 14 12.75 17.88 1.96
N PRO A 15 11.94 17.52 0.94
CA PRO A 15 11.93 16.18 0.38
C PRO A 15 13.22 15.93 -0.43
N ILE A 16 13.91 14.85 -0.11
CA ILE A 16 15.16 14.43 -0.77
C ILE A 16 14.88 13.33 -1.79
N LEU A 17 14.09 12.33 -1.36
CA LEU A 17 13.90 11.09 -2.09
C LEU A 17 12.49 10.57 -1.87
N TYR A 18 11.94 9.95 -2.91
CA TYR A 18 10.63 9.33 -2.92
C TYR A 18 10.81 7.86 -3.27
N PHE A 19 10.05 6.97 -2.64
CA PHE A 19 10.12 5.54 -2.90
C PHE A 19 8.78 4.87 -2.62
N ALA A 20 8.55 3.71 -3.22
CA ALA A 20 7.25 3.04 -3.17
C ALA A 20 6.96 2.48 -1.77
N SER A 21 7.89 1.68 -1.25
CA SER A 21 7.74 0.93 -0.01
C SER A 21 9.11 0.57 0.58
N LEU A 22 9.10 -0.01 1.79
CA LEU A 22 10.28 -0.63 2.39
C LEU A 22 10.16 -2.15 2.24
N SER A 23 11.23 -2.80 1.80
CA SER A 23 11.31 -4.27 1.80
C SER A 23 11.36 -4.82 3.24
N GLY A 24 11.22 -6.13 3.40
CA GLY A 24 11.37 -6.80 4.71
C GLY A 24 12.71 -6.49 5.40
N ASP A 25 13.76 -6.26 4.63
CA ASP A 25 15.09 -5.89 5.13
C ASP A 25 15.27 -4.39 5.38
N SER A 26 14.19 -3.62 5.26
CA SER A 26 14.16 -2.15 5.37
C SER A 26 14.92 -1.44 4.23
N LEU A 27 14.97 -2.04 3.04
CA LEU A 27 15.57 -1.42 1.85
C LEU A 27 14.53 -0.63 1.05
N LEU A 28 14.97 0.44 0.39
CA LEU A 28 14.11 1.33 -0.36
C LEU A 28 13.71 0.70 -1.69
N GLN A 29 12.42 0.55 -1.94
CA GLN A 29 11.93 0.06 -3.23
C GLN A 29 11.71 1.21 -4.22
N HIS A 30 12.38 1.12 -5.38
CA HIS A 30 12.26 2.08 -6.47
C HIS A 30 12.52 3.55 -6.06
N PRO A 31 13.68 3.86 -5.44
CA PRO A 31 14.00 5.23 -5.03
C PRO A 31 14.15 6.16 -6.24
N THR A 32 13.56 7.35 -6.15
CA THR A 32 13.66 8.42 -7.14
C THR A 32 13.78 9.78 -6.48
N TRP A 33 14.58 10.67 -7.07
CA TRP A 33 14.66 12.08 -6.68
C TRP A 33 13.63 12.96 -7.41
N ASN A 34 12.99 12.43 -8.46
CA ASN A 34 11.96 13.14 -9.21
C ASN A 34 10.56 12.74 -8.73
N LYS A 35 9.79 13.73 -8.29
CA LYS A 35 8.41 13.59 -7.83
C LYS A 35 7.46 13.03 -8.90
N ASP A 36 7.71 13.34 -10.17
CA ASP A 36 6.84 12.89 -11.27
C ASP A 36 7.14 11.45 -11.72
N SER A 37 8.28 10.89 -11.29
CA SER A 37 8.71 9.52 -11.60
C SER A 37 8.52 8.56 -10.44
N VAL A 38 7.73 8.94 -9.42
CA VAL A 38 7.49 8.13 -8.24
C VAL A 38 6.64 6.92 -8.60
N MET A 39 7.21 5.74 -8.40
CA MET A 39 6.44 4.51 -8.40
C MET A 39 5.64 4.43 -7.11
N MET A 40 4.33 4.29 -7.24
CA MET A 40 3.44 4.17 -6.08
C MET A 40 3.24 2.70 -5.73
N ASP A 41 3.24 2.41 -4.43
CA ASP A 41 2.81 1.12 -3.92
C ASP A 41 1.29 1.02 -3.95
N VAL A 42 0.75 -0.13 -4.36
CA VAL A 42 -0.69 -0.31 -4.60
C VAL A 42 -1.21 -1.52 -3.85
N ASP A 43 -2.00 -1.27 -2.82
CA ASP A 43 -2.68 -2.31 -2.06
C ASP A 43 -4.18 -2.35 -2.35
N TRP A 44 -4.74 -3.55 -2.31
CA TRP A 44 -6.16 -3.80 -2.47
C TRP A 44 -6.75 -4.37 -1.20
N TYR A 45 -7.81 -3.72 -0.74
CA TYR A 45 -8.53 -4.06 0.49
C TYR A 45 -10.01 -4.27 0.21
N HIS A 46 -10.64 -5.15 0.97
CA HIS A 46 -12.09 -5.28 0.97
C HIS A 46 -12.73 -4.35 2.00
N GLY A 47 -13.92 -3.88 1.65
CA GLY A 47 -14.74 -3.07 2.51
C GLY A 47 -16.18 -3.09 2.05
N PHE A 48 -17.06 -2.64 2.93
CA PHE A 48 -18.51 -2.65 2.72
C PHE A 48 -19.11 -1.32 3.13
N TRP A 49 -20.20 -0.96 2.46
CA TRP A 49 -20.88 0.32 2.68
C TRP A 49 -21.75 0.22 3.92
N VAL A 50 -21.79 1.30 4.69
CA VAL A 50 -22.51 1.32 5.96
C VAL A 50 -23.45 2.49 6.08
N LYS A 51 -24.61 2.22 6.68
CA LYS A 51 -25.55 3.23 7.13
C LYS A 51 -25.31 3.45 8.63
N PRO A 52 -24.89 4.65 9.04
CA PRO A 52 -24.46 4.93 10.41
C PRO A 52 -25.61 4.98 11.42
N SER A 53 -26.86 5.12 10.98
CA SER A 53 -28.03 5.15 11.85
C SER A 53 -29.19 4.39 11.21
N TRP A 54 -29.92 3.65 12.04
CA TRP A 54 -31.20 3.04 11.68
C TRP A 54 -32.29 4.11 11.41
N VAL A 55 -32.23 5.24 12.12
CA VAL A 55 -33.23 6.31 12.02
C VAL A 55 -33.05 7.12 10.73
N PHE A 56 -31.80 7.31 10.31
CA PHE A 56 -31.46 8.00 9.07
C PHE A 56 -30.62 7.05 8.19
N PRO A 57 -31.26 6.23 7.34
CA PRO A 57 -30.61 5.17 6.58
C PRO A 57 -29.81 5.68 5.37
N PHE A 58 -29.22 6.88 5.49
CA PHE A 58 -28.38 7.47 4.47
C PHE A 58 -26.93 7.03 4.70
N CYS A 59 -26.38 6.29 3.74
CA CYS A 59 -24.98 5.86 3.78
C CYS A 59 -24.02 7.06 3.64
N ASN A 60 -24.39 8.10 2.88
CA ASN A 60 -23.57 9.30 2.63
C ASN A 60 -22.15 8.97 2.15
N GLY A 61 -22.03 7.90 1.36
CA GLY A 61 -20.77 7.44 0.81
C GLY A 61 -19.82 6.83 1.85
N ARG A 62 -20.34 6.39 3.01
CA ARG A 62 -19.52 5.82 4.09
C ARG A 62 -19.29 4.32 3.91
N MET A 63 -18.07 3.89 4.17
CA MET A 63 -17.69 2.48 4.11
C MET A 63 -16.73 2.12 5.24
N ILE A 64 -16.81 0.86 5.67
CA ILE A 64 -15.84 0.25 6.56
C ILE A 64 -14.89 -0.58 5.70
N VAL A 65 -13.59 -0.38 5.89
CA VAL A 65 -12.54 -1.11 5.17
C VAL A 65 -11.63 -1.79 6.18
N GLY A 66 -11.38 -3.09 6.00
CA GLY A 66 -10.31 -3.79 6.70
C GLY A 66 -8.99 -3.57 5.98
N MET A 67 -7.98 -3.08 6.68
CA MET A 67 -6.67 -2.74 6.11
C MET A 67 -5.53 -3.12 7.03
N ASP A 68 -4.32 -3.17 6.50
CA ASP A 68 -3.16 -3.41 7.33
C ASP A 68 -2.79 -2.16 8.12
N SER A 69 -2.48 -2.36 9.40
CA SER A 69 -1.91 -1.31 10.24
C SER A 69 -0.50 -1.03 9.75
N VAL A 70 -0.30 0.15 9.17
CA VAL A 70 0.97 0.58 8.62
C VAL A 70 1.50 1.78 9.39
N LYS A 71 2.82 1.80 9.58
CA LYS A 71 3.48 2.90 10.27
C LYS A 71 3.46 4.16 9.39
N PRO A 72 2.86 5.28 9.85
CA PRO A 72 2.71 6.48 9.04
C PRO A 72 4.01 7.30 8.95
N ARG A 73 4.86 7.22 9.97
CA ARG A 73 6.08 8.01 10.07
C ARG A 73 7.19 7.25 10.77
N TYR A 74 8.40 7.33 10.22
CA TYR A 74 9.63 6.89 10.87
C TYR A 74 10.37 8.11 11.38
N GLN A 75 10.67 8.11 12.67
CA GLN A 75 11.39 9.20 13.31
C GLN A 75 12.88 9.15 12.98
N HIS A 76 13.60 10.21 13.31
CA HIS A 76 15.01 10.39 12.99
C HIS A 76 15.92 9.18 13.22
N ARG A 77 15.84 8.56 14.40
CA ARG A 77 16.66 7.38 14.73
C ARG A 77 16.40 6.21 13.79
N GLU A 78 15.14 5.97 13.42
CA GLU A 78 14.74 4.88 12.53
C GLU A 78 15.07 5.21 11.07
N ALA A 79 14.83 6.45 10.65
CA ALA A 79 15.15 6.93 9.32
C ALA A 79 16.67 6.83 9.04
N ILE A 80 17.52 7.20 10.00
CA ILE A 80 18.98 7.03 9.88
C ILE A 80 19.33 5.56 9.70
N GLN A 81 18.75 4.65 10.49
CA GLN A 81 19.07 3.22 10.38
C GLN A 81 18.69 2.66 9.01
N ILE A 82 17.53 3.04 8.48
CA ILE A 82 17.08 2.70 7.13
C ILE A 82 18.07 3.23 6.09
N VAL A 83 18.45 4.50 6.18
CA VAL A 83 19.39 5.13 5.24
C VAL A 83 20.77 4.49 5.28
N LYS A 84 21.31 4.18 6.47
CA LYS A 84 22.61 3.51 6.60
C LYS A 84 22.64 2.11 5.99
N LYS A 85 21.55 1.35 6.19
CA LYS A 85 21.38 0.03 5.55
C LYS A 85 21.34 0.16 4.03
N GLU A 86 20.56 1.13 3.52
CA GLU A 86 20.45 1.39 2.09
C GLU A 86 21.81 1.80 1.48
N ILE A 87 22.56 2.70 2.13
CA ILE A 87 23.91 3.10 1.69
C ILE A 87 24.82 1.87 1.54
N SER A 88 24.85 1.00 2.56
CA SER A 88 25.69 -0.20 2.57
C SER A 88 25.30 -1.18 1.45
N TYR A 89 23.99 -1.34 1.22
CA TYR A 89 23.43 -2.15 0.14
C TYR A 89 23.79 -1.59 -1.25
N LEU A 90 23.60 -0.29 -1.46
CA LEU A 90 23.90 0.38 -2.73
C LEU A 90 25.39 0.36 -3.06
N GLN A 91 26.27 0.55 -2.07
CA GLN A 91 27.72 0.43 -2.26
C GLN A 91 28.14 -0.97 -2.72
N SER A 92 27.58 -2.01 -2.08
CA SER A 92 27.84 -3.41 -2.44
C SER A 92 27.32 -3.73 -3.85
N THR A 93 26.10 -3.29 -4.15
CA THR A 93 25.47 -3.46 -5.46
C THR A 93 26.24 -2.74 -6.56
N LEU A 94 26.72 -1.51 -6.30
CA LEU A 94 27.53 -0.74 -7.24
C LEU A 94 28.86 -1.42 -7.55
N LYS A 95 29.53 -2.01 -6.54
CA LYS A 95 30.76 -2.79 -6.75
C LYS A 95 30.52 -3.98 -7.68
N MET A 96 29.44 -4.72 -7.45
CA MET A 96 29.05 -5.85 -8.31
C MET A 96 28.73 -5.41 -9.74
N LEU A 97 27.91 -4.36 -9.91
CA LEU A 97 27.53 -3.86 -11.23
C LEU A 97 28.71 -3.29 -12.02
N ASN A 98 29.67 -2.65 -11.35
CA ASN A 98 30.91 -2.22 -11.99
C ASN A 98 31.73 -3.40 -12.51
N GLY A 99 31.79 -4.51 -11.77
CA GLY A 99 32.41 -5.76 -12.25
C GLY A 99 31.73 -6.27 -13.52
N GLN A 100 30.39 -6.37 -13.50
CA GLN A 100 29.61 -6.78 -14.67
C GLN A 100 29.79 -5.84 -15.88
N ARG A 101 29.86 -4.53 -15.64
CA ARG A 101 30.13 -3.54 -16.70
C ARG A 101 31.49 -3.80 -17.35
N ASP A 102 32.51 -4.11 -16.56
CA ASP A 102 33.86 -4.34 -17.06
C ASP A 102 33.93 -5.66 -17.86
N GLU A 103 33.19 -6.70 -17.46
CA GLU A 103 32.97 -7.93 -18.22
C GLU A 103 32.28 -7.67 -19.56
N TYR A 104 31.18 -6.90 -19.57
CA TYR A 104 30.50 -6.55 -20.82
C TYR A 104 31.41 -5.74 -21.75
N ARG A 105 32.19 -4.81 -21.20
CA ARG A 105 33.16 -4.03 -21.99
C ARG A 105 34.23 -4.94 -22.59
N TYR A 106 34.71 -5.93 -21.84
CA TYR A 106 35.66 -6.92 -22.35
C TYR A 106 35.03 -7.74 -23.49
N TYR A 107 33.84 -8.30 -23.27
CA TYR A 107 33.13 -9.09 -24.27
C TYR A 107 32.89 -8.32 -25.56
N LEU A 108 32.34 -7.11 -25.48
CA LEU A 108 32.05 -6.27 -26.66
C LEU A 108 33.32 -5.84 -27.41
N LYS A 109 34.46 -5.73 -26.71
CA LYS A 109 35.76 -5.41 -27.33
C LYS A 109 36.38 -6.60 -28.05
N VAL A 110 36.30 -7.80 -27.46
CA VAL A 110 36.95 -9.02 -27.97
C VAL A 110 36.10 -9.72 -29.02
N HIS A 111 34.78 -9.80 -28.81
CA HIS A 111 33.82 -10.49 -29.67
C HIS A 111 33.04 -9.49 -30.55
N GLY A 112 33.76 -8.64 -31.29
CA GLY A 112 33.18 -7.61 -32.18
C GLY A 112 32.46 -8.15 -33.44
N VAL A 113 32.15 -9.43 -33.48
CA VAL A 113 31.33 -10.03 -34.54
C VAL A 113 29.87 -9.71 -34.21
N LYS A 114 29.18 -9.01 -35.11
CA LYS A 114 27.76 -8.66 -34.94
C LYS A 114 26.88 -9.88 -35.21
N ASP A 115 26.74 -10.72 -34.20
CA ASP A 115 25.77 -11.80 -34.14
C ASP A 115 24.64 -11.48 -33.14
N GLU A 116 23.68 -12.38 -33.00
CA GLU A 116 22.58 -12.23 -32.04
C GLU A 116 23.07 -12.15 -30.59
N GLY A 117 24.21 -12.78 -30.27
CA GLY A 117 24.82 -12.73 -28.94
C GLY A 117 25.40 -11.35 -28.61
N TYR A 118 26.02 -10.70 -29.59
CA TYR A 118 26.52 -9.33 -29.47
C TYR A 118 25.40 -8.34 -29.13
N ASP A 119 24.28 -8.39 -29.84
CA ASP A 119 23.16 -7.47 -29.63
C ASP A 119 22.53 -7.63 -28.24
N VAL A 120 22.44 -8.87 -27.74
CA VAL A 120 21.98 -9.16 -26.38
C VAL A 120 22.93 -8.54 -25.35
N VAL A 121 24.25 -8.76 -25.46
CA VAL A 121 25.23 -8.23 -24.51
C VAL A 121 25.27 -6.69 -24.56
N ALA A 122 25.19 -6.09 -25.75
CA ALA A 122 25.14 -4.63 -25.90
C ALA A 122 23.93 -4.04 -25.19
N LYS A 123 22.74 -4.65 -25.34
CA LYS A 123 21.52 -4.24 -24.63
C LYS A 123 21.68 -4.34 -23.11
N HIS A 124 22.25 -5.43 -22.61
CA HIS A 124 22.53 -5.59 -21.18
C HIS A 124 23.53 -4.55 -20.66
N ALA A 125 24.58 -4.23 -21.43
CA ALA A 125 25.55 -3.21 -21.09
C ALA A 125 24.89 -1.83 -20.93
N THR A 126 23.99 -1.45 -21.85
CA THR A 126 23.22 -0.20 -21.75
C THR A 126 22.34 -0.16 -20.50
N ILE A 127 21.60 -1.24 -20.21
CA ILE A 127 20.74 -1.32 -19.02
C ILE A 127 21.58 -1.21 -17.74
N THR A 128 22.71 -1.93 -17.67
CA THR A 128 23.61 -1.89 -16.51
C THR A 128 24.21 -0.50 -16.31
N HIS A 129 24.56 0.20 -17.40
CA HIS A 129 25.06 1.57 -17.32
C HIS A 129 24.02 2.50 -16.69
N SER A 130 22.78 2.51 -17.19
CA SER A 130 21.71 3.34 -16.62
C SER A 130 21.38 3.00 -15.16
N ARG A 131 21.50 1.72 -14.77
CA ARG A 131 21.34 1.28 -13.37
C ARG A 131 22.45 1.83 -12.48
N ILE A 132 23.70 1.79 -12.93
CA ILE A 132 24.85 2.35 -12.20
C ILE A 132 24.65 3.84 -11.97
N ASP A 133 24.29 4.61 -13.00
CA ASP A 133 24.09 6.05 -12.89
C ASP A 133 22.98 6.40 -11.88
N THR A 134 21.88 5.64 -11.92
CA THR A 134 20.77 5.80 -10.97
C THR A 134 21.21 5.52 -9.54
N ILE A 135 21.89 4.40 -9.31
CA ILE A 135 22.39 4.01 -7.97
C ILE A 135 23.40 5.03 -7.45
N GLN A 136 24.33 5.50 -8.29
CA GLN A 136 25.31 6.52 -7.93
C GLN A 136 24.63 7.79 -7.46
N ARG A 137 23.59 8.24 -8.17
CA ARG A 137 22.86 9.47 -7.83
C ARG A 137 22.07 9.32 -6.52
N VAL A 138 21.39 8.20 -6.31
CA VAL A 138 20.71 7.91 -5.04
C VAL A 138 21.73 7.86 -3.90
N LEU A 139 22.83 7.13 -4.07
CA LEU A 139 23.88 6.99 -3.07
C LEU A 139 24.51 8.35 -2.69
N GLN A 140 24.78 9.22 -3.67
CA GLN A 140 25.27 10.57 -3.42
C GLN A 140 24.30 11.40 -2.58
N LEU A 141 22.99 11.32 -2.86
CA LEU A 141 21.98 12.00 -2.06
C LEU A 141 21.94 11.45 -0.64
N LEU A 142 21.91 10.12 -0.48
CA LEU A 142 21.86 9.50 0.85
C LEU A 142 23.10 9.85 1.69
N LEU A 143 24.31 9.77 1.12
CA LEU A 143 25.54 10.14 1.81
C LEU A 143 25.57 11.62 2.21
N LYS A 144 25.01 12.51 1.37
CA LYS A 144 24.93 13.95 1.66
C LYS A 144 24.06 14.24 2.89
N TYR A 145 22.97 13.49 3.08
CA TYR A 145 21.97 13.75 4.12
C TYR A 145 22.02 12.74 5.29
N GLU A 146 22.97 11.80 5.29
CA GLU A 146 23.14 10.81 6.36
C GLU A 146 23.37 11.45 7.74
N SER A 147 24.13 12.56 7.74
CA SER A 147 24.48 13.32 8.95
C SER A 147 23.48 14.44 9.29
N SER A 148 22.37 14.55 8.56
CA SER A 148 21.38 15.60 8.82
C SER A 148 20.66 15.36 10.14
N PRO A 149 20.47 16.38 10.99
CA PRO A 149 19.94 16.21 12.35
C PRO A 149 18.45 15.86 12.40
N ASN A 150 17.67 16.18 11.35
CA ASN A 150 16.22 15.95 11.30
C ASN A 150 15.80 15.17 10.06
N LEU A 151 16.35 13.97 9.91
CA LEU A 151 15.90 13.03 8.88
C LEU A 151 14.56 12.39 9.25
N THR A 152 13.57 12.36 8.38
CA THR A 152 12.29 11.68 8.63
C THR A 152 11.78 10.99 7.39
N ILE A 153 11.07 9.87 7.56
CA ILE A 153 10.35 9.21 6.46
C ILE A 153 8.86 9.29 6.75
N GLU A 154 8.10 9.86 5.82
CA GLU A 154 6.65 10.02 5.93
C GLU A 154 5.93 9.26 4.83
N ARG A 155 4.85 8.57 5.20
CA ARG A 155 3.97 7.87 4.28
C ARG A 155 2.84 8.78 3.84
N HIS A 156 2.65 8.85 2.52
CA HIS A 156 1.56 9.58 1.88
C HIS A 156 0.62 8.59 1.19
N ASP A 157 -0.58 8.47 1.74
CA ASP A 157 -1.61 7.54 1.26
C ASP A 157 -2.73 8.29 0.53
N LYS A 158 -3.17 7.74 -0.60
CA LYS A 158 -4.38 8.14 -1.32
C LYS A 158 -5.30 6.93 -1.45
N PHE A 159 -6.57 7.10 -1.14
CA PHE A 159 -7.55 6.02 -1.16
C PHE A 159 -8.56 6.19 -2.29
N TYR A 160 -8.88 5.10 -2.97
CA TYR A 160 -9.85 5.05 -4.06
C TYR A 160 -10.78 3.84 -3.92
N ALA A 161 -12.09 4.08 -3.85
CA ALA A 161 -13.07 3.00 -3.95
C ALA A 161 -13.15 2.53 -5.41
N ALA A 162 -12.79 1.28 -5.65
CA ALA A 162 -13.10 0.60 -6.90
C ALA A 162 -14.47 -0.04 -6.77
N ILE A 163 -15.40 0.40 -7.60
CA ILE A 163 -16.78 -0.07 -7.61
C ILE A 163 -16.94 -0.93 -8.86
N ASN A 164 -17.16 -2.23 -8.67
CA ASN A 164 -17.52 -3.11 -9.77
C ASN A 164 -18.97 -2.85 -10.16
N SER A 165 -19.21 -1.81 -10.96
CA SER A 165 -20.47 -1.65 -11.68
C SER A 165 -20.35 -2.32 -13.05
N ALA A 166 -21.46 -2.89 -13.54
CA ALA A 166 -21.55 -3.74 -14.73
C ALA A 166 -20.98 -3.16 -16.04
N ARG A 167 -20.61 -1.86 -16.09
CA ARG A 167 -20.09 -1.21 -17.30
C ARG A 167 -18.70 -0.55 -17.17
N LYS A 168 -18.20 -0.25 -15.97
CA LYS A 168 -16.84 0.29 -15.76
C LYS A 168 -16.53 0.47 -14.26
N SER A 169 -15.33 0.07 -13.83
CA SER A 169 -14.82 0.45 -12.50
C SER A 169 -14.31 1.88 -12.54
N ILE A 170 -15.11 2.84 -12.07
CA ILE A 170 -14.68 4.23 -11.90
C ILE A 170 -14.07 4.37 -10.49
N PRO A 171 -12.78 4.71 -10.35
CA PRO A 171 -12.18 4.92 -9.04
C PRO A 171 -12.72 6.22 -8.43
N VAL A 172 -13.41 6.12 -7.28
CA VAL A 172 -13.90 7.28 -6.54
C VAL A 172 -12.93 7.58 -5.41
N GLY A 173 -12.40 8.80 -5.35
CA GLY A 173 -11.50 9.23 -4.27
C GLY A 173 -12.19 9.14 -2.91
N CYS A 174 -11.47 8.68 -1.89
CA CYS A 174 -11.98 8.51 -0.53
C CYS A 174 -11.04 9.15 0.50
N SER A 175 -11.61 9.64 1.59
CA SER A 175 -10.89 10.11 2.76
C SER A 175 -11.17 9.20 3.95
N VAL A 176 -10.18 9.10 4.84
CA VAL A 176 -10.37 8.41 6.12
C VAL A 176 -11.01 9.39 7.10
N ILE A 177 -12.14 8.99 7.69
CA ILE A 177 -12.79 9.73 8.78
C ILE A 177 -12.16 9.34 10.11
N LYS A 178 -12.06 8.03 10.37
CA LYS A 178 -11.61 7.50 11.66
C LYS A 178 -10.98 6.13 11.47
N TYR A 179 -9.89 5.87 12.17
CA TYR A 179 -9.35 4.52 12.35
C TYR A 179 -9.96 3.87 13.60
N GLY A 180 -10.19 2.57 13.54
CA GLY A 180 -10.46 1.76 14.74
C GLY A 180 -9.21 1.70 15.64
N ALA A 181 -9.39 1.26 16.89
CA ALA A 181 -8.34 1.28 17.91
C ALA A 181 -7.01 0.65 17.45
N ASP A 182 -7.08 -0.47 16.73
CA ASP A 182 -5.89 -1.21 16.27
C ASP A 182 -5.33 -0.72 14.92
N GLY A 183 -5.95 0.29 14.29
CA GLY A 183 -5.59 0.79 12.96
C GLY A 183 -5.90 -0.16 11.80
N ARG A 184 -6.43 -1.35 12.09
CA ARG A 184 -6.74 -2.40 11.08
C ARG A 184 -8.10 -2.22 10.41
N ILE A 185 -8.91 -1.31 10.91
CA ILE A 185 -10.20 -0.94 10.35
C ILE A 185 -10.21 0.57 10.19
N ALA A 186 -10.74 1.07 9.09
CA ALA A 186 -11.06 2.49 8.98
C ALA A 186 -12.46 2.73 8.46
N LEU A 187 -13.08 3.78 9.00
CA LEU A 187 -14.26 4.41 8.45
C LEU A 187 -13.79 5.37 7.38
N MET A 188 -14.18 5.11 6.14
CA MET A 188 -13.88 5.94 4.99
C MET A 188 -15.15 6.59 4.46
N GLN A 189 -14.98 7.71 3.76
CA GLN A 189 -16.05 8.39 3.05
C GLN A 189 -15.59 8.81 1.66
N THR A 190 -16.48 8.67 0.68
CA THR A 190 -16.23 9.18 -0.66
C THR A 190 -16.10 10.71 -0.66
N ALA A 191 -15.26 11.24 -1.54
CA ALA A 191 -15.04 12.68 -1.64
C ALA A 191 -16.33 13.46 -1.96
N ASP A 192 -17.24 12.86 -2.73
CA ASP A 192 -18.53 13.43 -3.12
C ASP A 192 -19.65 13.16 -2.09
N LYS A 193 -19.38 12.39 -1.04
CA LYS A 193 -20.36 11.91 -0.03
C LYS A 193 -21.56 11.17 -0.64
N LYS A 194 -21.44 10.68 -1.88
CA LYS A 194 -22.49 9.91 -2.55
C LYS A 194 -22.19 8.43 -2.47
N THR A 195 -23.25 7.65 -2.33
CA THR A 195 -23.16 6.20 -2.44
C THR A 195 -23.41 5.86 -3.91
N PRO A 196 -22.52 5.11 -4.56
CA PRO A 196 -22.73 4.70 -5.94
C PRO A 196 -24.03 3.90 -6.10
N THR A 197 -24.66 4.06 -7.25
CA THR A 197 -25.90 3.35 -7.61
C THR A 197 -25.65 1.84 -7.63
N ASP A 198 -26.66 1.05 -7.25
CA ASP A 198 -26.66 -0.42 -7.21
C ASP A 198 -25.82 -1.08 -6.11
N ILE A 199 -25.47 -0.33 -5.05
CA ILE A 199 -24.75 -0.89 -3.90
C ILE A 199 -25.66 -1.09 -2.69
N PHE A 200 -25.57 -2.29 -2.10
CA PHE A 200 -26.19 -2.61 -0.82
C PHE A 200 -25.34 -2.11 0.35
N ALA A 201 -25.92 -1.29 1.23
CA ALA A 201 -25.27 -0.79 2.44
C ALA A 201 -25.88 -1.42 3.70
N ILE A 202 -25.01 -1.88 4.60
CA ILE A 202 -25.35 -2.58 5.83
C ILE A 202 -25.68 -1.58 6.93
N ASN A 203 -26.74 -1.83 7.68
CA ASN A 203 -27.10 -1.02 8.84
C ASN A 203 -26.20 -1.34 10.04
N LEU A 204 -25.59 -0.32 10.63
CA LEU A 204 -24.95 -0.42 11.94
C LEU A 204 -26.05 -0.31 13.00
N LEU A 205 -26.53 -1.44 13.51
CA LEU A 205 -27.52 -1.45 14.59
C LEU A 205 -26.80 -1.23 15.94
N PRO A 206 -27.35 -0.37 16.82
CA PRO A 206 -26.73 -0.07 18.12
C PRO A 206 -26.94 -1.16 19.18
N TYR A 207 -27.75 -2.19 18.91
CA TYR A 207 -28.14 -3.18 19.91
C TYR A 207 -27.09 -4.29 20.07
N SER A 208 -26.37 -4.21 21.19
CA SER A 208 -25.47 -5.25 21.72
C SER A 208 -26.17 -6.57 22.06
N ASP A 209 -27.51 -6.58 22.12
CA ASP A 209 -28.27 -7.68 22.73
C ASP A 209 -28.75 -8.72 21.72
N MET A 210 -28.39 -8.58 20.44
CA MET A 210 -28.53 -9.62 19.42
C MET A 210 -27.20 -10.30 19.07
N LEU A 211 -26.33 -10.49 20.07
CA LEU A 211 -25.11 -11.29 19.95
C LEU A 211 -25.45 -12.80 19.92
N GLY A 212 -26.03 -13.25 18.81
CA GLY A 212 -25.86 -14.63 18.38
C GLY A 212 -24.43 -14.84 17.87
N PRO A 213 -23.88 -16.08 17.86
CA PRO A 213 -22.59 -16.32 17.23
C PRO A 213 -22.64 -15.86 15.77
N GLY A 214 -21.64 -15.10 15.31
CA GLY A 214 -21.52 -14.71 13.90
C GLY A 214 -21.18 -15.95 13.06
N ILE A 215 -22.07 -16.36 12.16
CA ILE A 215 -21.96 -17.64 11.43
C ILE A 215 -21.54 -17.41 9.97
N LEU A 216 -21.85 -16.24 9.41
CA LEU A 216 -21.74 -15.96 7.98
C LEU A 216 -20.85 -14.74 7.71
N SER A 217 -20.18 -14.74 6.58
CA SER A 217 -19.42 -13.62 6.01
C SER A 217 -19.76 -13.49 4.54
N LEU A 218 -19.61 -12.31 3.95
CA LEU A 218 -19.85 -12.14 2.51
C LEU A 218 -18.56 -12.42 1.72
N SER A 219 -18.65 -13.29 0.71
CA SER A 219 -17.56 -13.47 -0.25
C SER A 219 -17.56 -12.34 -1.29
N SER A 220 -16.36 -11.86 -1.64
CA SER A 220 -16.18 -10.80 -2.64
C SER A 220 -16.57 -11.21 -4.06
N ARG A 221 -16.66 -12.52 -4.35
CA ARG A 221 -16.97 -13.03 -5.70
C ARG A 221 -18.46 -13.11 -5.99
N ASP A 222 -19.24 -13.66 -5.05
CA ASP A 222 -20.61 -14.07 -5.36
C ASP A 222 -21.66 -13.29 -4.58
N SER A 223 -21.28 -12.39 -3.68
CA SER A 223 -22.19 -11.71 -2.74
C SER A 223 -23.08 -12.68 -1.93
N LEU A 224 -22.71 -13.96 -1.91
CA LEU A 224 -23.38 -15.01 -1.16
C LEU A 224 -22.79 -15.11 0.25
N PRO A 225 -23.63 -15.37 1.26
CA PRO A 225 -23.17 -15.66 2.61
C PRO A 225 -22.40 -16.98 2.62
N VAL A 226 -21.14 -16.92 3.04
CA VAL A 226 -20.25 -18.07 3.23
C VAL A 226 -19.89 -18.21 4.72
N PRO A 227 -19.57 -19.42 5.21
CA PRO A 227 -19.02 -19.58 6.56
C PRO A 227 -17.89 -18.60 6.83
N THR A 228 -17.83 -18.02 8.04
CA THR A 228 -16.85 -16.98 8.41
C THR A 228 -15.40 -17.37 8.10
N VAL A 229 -15.05 -18.66 8.17
CA VAL A 229 -13.71 -19.19 7.84
C VAL A 229 -13.33 -18.95 6.37
N LEU A 230 -14.31 -18.93 5.47
CA LEU A 230 -14.12 -18.75 4.02
C LEU A 230 -14.20 -17.30 3.54
N GLY A 231 -14.63 -16.35 4.38
CA GLY A 231 -14.69 -14.93 4.02
C GLY A 231 -13.31 -14.30 3.78
N ASP A 232 -13.25 -13.22 2.99
CA ASP A 232 -12.00 -12.49 2.76
C ASP A 232 -11.67 -11.53 3.92
N TYR A 233 -10.42 -11.06 4.01
CA TYR A 233 -10.04 -10.03 4.98
C TYR A 233 -10.81 -8.73 4.72
N GLY A 234 -11.41 -8.14 5.76
CA GLY A 234 -12.20 -6.90 5.64
C GLY A 234 -13.67 -7.11 5.28
N THR A 235 -14.14 -8.35 5.13
CA THR A 235 -15.56 -8.64 4.88
C THR A 235 -16.40 -8.53 6.16
N PRO A 236 -17.68 -8.13 6.06
CA PRO A 236 -18.59 -8.10 7.20
C PRO A 236 -18.90 -9.52 7.67
N VAL A 237 -19.01 -9.71 8.99
CA VAL A 237 -19.46 -10.94 9.65
C VAL A 237 -20.87 -10.70 10.18
N LEU A 238 -21.80 -11.56 9.78
CA LEU A 238 -23.22 -11.44 10.04
C LEU A 238 -23.75 -12.61 10.89
N THR A 239 -24.81 -12.36 11.65
CA THR A 239 -25.64 -13.42 12.24
C THR A 239 -26.45 -14.14 11.16
N SER A 240 -27.05 -15.29 11.49
CA SER A 240 -28.06 -15.95 10.65
C SER A 240 -29.27 -15.05 10.33
N SER A 241 -29.56 -14.08 11.19
CA SER A 241 -30.60 -13.06 11.00
C SER A 241 -30.14 -11.84 10.18
N GLY A 242 -28.90 -11.81 9.68
CA GLY A 242 -28.37 -10.72 8.85
C GLY A 242 -27.86 -9.50 9.61
N ASN A 243 -27.69 -9.57 10.93
CA ASN A 243 -27.17 -8.47 11.74
C ASN A 243 -25.63 -8.44 11.70
N LEU A 244 -25.03 -7.25 11.60
CA LEU A 244 -23.57 -7.10 11.65
C LEU A 244 -23.04 -7.38 13.06
N VAL A 245 -22.15 -8.36 13.17
CA VAL A 245 -21.48 -8.75 14.42
C VAL A 245 -20.02 -8.29 14.43
N GLY A 246 -19.40 -8.11 13.26
CA GLY A 246 -18.00 -7.69 13.20
C GLY A 246 -17.42 -7.63 11.80
N VAL A 247 -16.10 -7.46 11.74
CA VAL A 247 -15.31 -7.48 10.51
C VAL A 247 -14.23 -8.53 10.62
N LYS A 248 -14.05 -9.34 9.58
CA LYS A 248 -13.01 -10.37 9.55
C LYS A 248 -11.63 -9.72 9.45
N LEU A 249 -10.75 -10.00 10.42
CA LEU A 249 -9.41 -9.41 10.51
C LEU A 249 -8.24 -10.37 10.23
N ASN A 250 -8.48 -11.68 10.16
CA ASN A 250 -7.56 -12.67 9.58
C ASN A 250 -8.31 -14.01 9.49
N LYS A 251 -7.62 -15.11 9.18
CA LYS A 251 -8.22 -16.46 9.13
C LYS A 251 -8.88 -16.89 10.45
N HIS A 252 -8.50 -16.31 11.60
CA HIS A 252 -8.88 -16.80 12.93
C HIS A 252 -9.46 -15.74 13.88
N SER A 253 -9.59 -14.48 13.46
CA SER A 253 -10.03 -13.38 14.31
C SER A 253 -11.05 -12.51 13.59
N VAL A 254 -12.06 -12.14 14.36
CA VAL A 254 -13.12 -11.20 13.99
C VAL A 254 -13.03 -10.06 15.00
N ALA A 255 -13.04 -8.82 14.52
CA ALA A 255 -13.27 -7.67 15.40
C ALA A 255 -14.76 -7.61 15.71
N VAL A 256 -15.15 -8.08 16.90
CA VAL A 256 -16.55 -8.30 17.31
C VAL A 256 -17.14 -7.14 18.14
N LYS A 257 -16.34 -6.15 18.55
CA LYS A 257 -16.83 -5.06 19.41
C LYS A 257 -16.28 -3.70 18.98
N ASP A 258 -17.18 -2.71 18.97
CA ASP A 258 -16.86 -1.29 18.98
C ASP A 258 -15.90 -0.84 17.88
N ILE A 259 -16.26 -1.11 16.61
CA ILE A 259 -15.45 -0.78 15.44
C ILE A 259 -15.00 0.72 15.44
N PHE A 260 -15.80 1.61 16.05
CA PHE A 260 -15.50 3.05 16.12
C PHE A 260 -15.85 3.78 17.44
N LYS A 261 -15.83 3.13 18.62
CA LYS A 261 -15.87 3.92 19.88
C LYS A 261 -14.71 4.92 19.92
#